data_AF-A0A242LQF6-F1
#
_entry.id   AF-A0A242LQF6-F1
#
_cell.length_a   1.000
_cell.length_b   1.000
_cell.length_c   1.000
_cell.angle_alpha   90.00
_cell.angle_beta   90.00
_cell.angle_gamma   90.00
#
_symmetry.space_group_name_H-M   'P 1'
#
loop_
_entity.id
_entity.type
_entity.pdbx_description
1 polymer ?
#
loop_
_entity_poly.entity_id
_entity_poly.type
_entity_poly.pdbx_seq_one_letter_code
_entity_poly.pdbx_strand_id
1 'polypeptide(L)' 'MDLLQNLSEEDQLIFLKYYNYQDTPSEIAKELTMDVTQVYNHLSRGRKKIKELFDPDV' A
#
# COMPACT_ATOMS: atom_id res chain seq x y z
N MET A 1 8.29 12.38 -5.68
CA MET A 1 7.60 11.60 -4.63
C MET A 1 8.29 10.24 -4.59
N ASP A 2 9.41 10.14 -3.87
CA ASP A 2 10.35 9.00 -3.97
C ASP A 2 10.12 7.90 -2.93
N LEU A 3 9.06 8.00 -2.13
CA LEU A 3 8.84 7.06 -1.03
C LEU A 3 8.39 5.68 -1.49
N LEU A 4 7.46 5.68 -2.46
CA LEU A 4 6.79 4.47 -2.91
C LEU A 4 7.66 3.66 -3.87
N GLN A 5 8.75 4.23 -4.42
CA GLN A 5 9.61 3.54 -5.38
C GLN A 5 10.25 2.24 -4.84
N ASN A 6 10.31 2.10 -3.52
CA ASN A 6 10.83 0.92 -2.84
C ASN A 6 9.76 -0.16 -2.57
N LEU A 7 8.50 0.10 -2.95
CA LEU A 7 7.40 -0.85 -2.85
C LEU A 7 7.21 -1.59 -4.19
N SER A 8 6.56 -2.75 -4.18
CA SER A 8 6.16 -3.41 -5.43
C SER A 8 5.14 -2.56 -6.19
N GLU A 9 5.03 -2.72 -7.50
CA GLU A 9 4.07 -1.96 -8.31
C GLU A 9 2.62 -2.10 -7.79
N GLU A 10 2.25 -3.29 -7.33
CA GLU A 10 0.94 -3.54 -6.72
C GLU A 10 0.75 -2.80 -5.39
N ASP A 11 1.76 -2.82 -4.50
CA ASP A 11 1.74 -2.04 -3.26
C ASP A 11 1.67 -0.53 -3.58
N GLN A 12 2.42 -0.03 -4.57
CA GLN A 12 2.40 1.37 -5.00
C GLN A 12 0.99 1.78 -5.48
N LEU A 13 0.36 0.96 -6.32
CA LEU A 13 -0.99 1.22 -6.83
C LEU A 13 -2.02 1.25 -5.70
N ILE A 14 -1.97 0.28 -4.79
CA ILE A 14 -2.87 0.23 -3.62
C ILE A 14 -2.66 1.45 -2.72
N PHE A 15 -1.42 1.87 -2.49
CA PHE A 15 -1.12 3.08 -1.73
C PHE A 15 -1.65 4.34 -2.39
N LEU A 16 -1.47 4.48 -3.71
CA LEU A 16 -1.97 5.63 -4.45
C LEU A 16 -3.50 5.72 -4.35
N LYS A 17 -4.21 4.60 -4.55
CA LYS A 17 -5.66 4.51 -4.39
C LYS A 17 -6.12 4.90 -3.00
N TYR A 18 -5.50 4.33 -1.98
CA TYR A 18 -5.91 4.55 -0.60
C TYR A 18 -5.59 5.98 -0.09
N TYR A 19 -4.37 6.47 -0.32
CA TYR A 19 -3.93 7.74 0.27
C TYR A 19 -4.17 8.96 -0.62
N ASN A 20 -4.07 8.83 -1.95
CA ASN A 20 -4.28 9.96 -2.88
C ASN A 20 -5.71 10.05 -3.38
N TYR A 21 -6.31 8.93 -3.78
CA TYR A 21 -7.69 8.90 -4.29
C TYR A 21 -8.74 8.71 -3.19
N GLN A 22 -8.31 8.33 -1.98
CA GLN A 22 -9.19 8.06 -0.83
C GLN A 22 -10.20 6.94 -1.08
N ASP A 23 -9.88 6.03 -2.00
CA ASP A 23 -10.66 4.81 -2.20
C ASP A 23 -10.62 3.97 -0.92
N THR A 24 -11.77 3.41 -0.55
CA THR A 24 -11.86 2.48 0.57
C THR A 24 -11.21 1.13 0.20
N PRO A 25 -10.72 0.34 1.18
CA PRO A 25 -10.15 -0.98 0.89
C PRO A 25 -11.10 -1.91 0.13
N SER A 26 -12.42 -1.77 0.33
CA SER A 26 -13.43 -2.55 -0.40
C SER A 26 -13.57 -2.12 -1.86
N GLU A 27 -13.48 -0.83 -2.17
CA GLU A 27 -13.48 -0.33 -3.54
C GLU A 27 -12.23 -0.79 -4.30
N ILE A 28 -11.06 -0.68 -3.66
CA ILE A 28 -9.79 -1.16 -4.20
C ILE A 28 -9.84 -2.68 -4.45
N ALA A 29 -10.34 -3.45 -3.49
CA ALA A 29 -10.49 -4.89 -3.60
C ALA A 29 -11.37 -5.29 -4.80
N LYS A 30 -12.50 -4.59 -4.96
CA LYS A 30 -13.41 -4.80 -6.10
C LYS A 30 -12.75 -4.47 -7.43
N GLU A 31 -12.06 -3.34 -7.53
CA GLU A 31 -11.42 -2.89 -8.77
C GLU A 31 -10.27 -3.81 -9.18
N LEU A 32 -9.43 -4.21 -8.22
CA LEU A 32 -8.27 -5.06 -8.47
C LEU A 32 -8.60 -6.56 -8.45
N THR A 33 -9.89 -6.92 -8.31
CA THR A 33 -10.36 -8.31 -8.27
C THR A 33 -9.62 -9.15 -7.23
N MET A 34 -9.48 -8.62 -6.00
CA MET A 34 -8.81 -9.28 -4.88
C MET A 34 -9.66 -9.25 -3.61
N ASP A 35 -9.29 -10.04 -2.60
CA ASP A 35 -9.94 -10.00 -1.29
C ASP A 35 -9.56 -8.73 -0.51
N VAL A 36 -10.50 -8.17 0.25
CA VAL A 36 -10.25 -6.96 1.06
C VAL A 36 -9.12 -7.16 2.08
N THR A 37 -8.94 -8.37 2.59
CA THR A 37 -7.83 -8.74 3.47
C THR A 37 -6.48 -8.62 2.75
N GLN A 38 -6.43 -8.92 1.45
CA GLN A 38 -5.21 -8.73 0.67
C GLN A 38 -4.85 -7.25 0.60
N VAL A 39 -5.81 -6.35 0.37
CA VAL A 39 -5.58 -4.89 0.38
C VAL A 39 -4.97 -4.44 1.71
N TYR A 40 -5.52 -4.90 2.84
CA TYR A 40 -4.94 -4.60 4.16
C TYR A 40 -3.53 -5.14 4.33
N ASN A 41 -3.24 -6.34 3.81
CA ASN A 41 -1.90 -6.93 3.84
C ASN A 41 -0.89 -6.10 3.03
N HIS A 42 -1.26 -5.64 1.83
CA HIS A 42 -0.45 -4.74 1.01
C HIS A 42 -0.15 -3.44 1.75
N LEU A 43 -1.19 -2.79 2.29
CA LEU A 43 -1.06 -1.57 3.08
C LEU A 43 -0.17 -1.76 4.31
N SER A 44 -0.30 -2.88 5.02
CA SER A 44 0.50 -3.20 6.20
C SER A 44 1.98 -3.39 5.86
N ARG A 45 2.28 -4.23 4.86
CA ARG A 45 3.65 -4.49 4.41
C ARG A 45 4.31 -3.24 3.85
N GLY A 46 3.59 -2.45 3.06
CA GLY A 46 4.11 -1.20 2.51
C GLY A 46 4.48 -0.20 3.61
N ARG A 47 3.64 -0.05 4.65
CA ARG A 47 3.95 0.82 5.80
C ARG A 47 5.19 0.34 6.56
N LYS A 48 5.33 -0.98 6.74
CA LYS A 48 6.51 -1.57 7.38
C LYS A 48 7.78 -1.24 6.58
N LYS A 49 7.79 -1.49 5.28
CA LYS A 49 8.93 -1.15 4.41
C LYS A 49 9.28 0.33 4.43
N ILE A 50 8.28 1.19 4.34
CA ILE A 50 8.49 2.65 4.43
C ILE A 50 9.13 2.99 5.77
N LYS A 51 8.62 2.45 6.88
CA LYS A 51 9.17 2.69 8.21
C LYS A 51 10.65 2.28 8.30
N GLU A 52 11.01 1.10 7.80
CA GLU A 52 12.39 0.59 7.79
C GLU A 52 13.36 1.50 7.01
N LEU A 53 12.88 2.23 6.01
CA LEU A 53 13.70 3.20 5.26
C LEU A 53 13.99 4.49 6.04
N PHE A 54 13.13 4.85 6.99
CA PHE A 54 13.27 6.07 7.80
C PHE A 54 13.94 5.81 9.15
N ASP A 55 13.77 4.61 9.68
CA ASP A 55 14.28 4.22 10.98
C ASP A 55 14.75 2.75 10.92
N PRO A 56 15.96 2.52 10.40
CA PRO A 56 16.48 1.16 10.20
C PRO A 56 16.83 0.45 11.52
N ASP A 57 16.80 1.16 12.65
CA ASP A 57 17.19 0.65 13.98
C ASP A 57 15.99 0.17 14.83
N VAL A 58 14.77 0.08 14.26
CA VAL A 58 13.52 -0.36 14.94
C VAL A 58 12.93 -1.64 14.37
#